data_AF-A0A7J7RSR4-F1
#
_entry.id   AF-A0A7J7RSR4-F1
#
_cell.length_a   1.000
_cell.length_b   1.000
_cell.length_c   1.000
_cell.angle_alpha   90.00
_cell.angle_beta   90.00
_cell.angle_gamma   90.00
#
_symmetry.space_group_name_H-M   'P 1'
#
loop_
_entity.id
_entity.type
_entity.pdbx_description
1 polymer ?
#
loop_
_entity_poly.entity_id
_entity_poly.type
_entity_poly.pdbx_seq_one_letter_code
_entity_poly.pdbx_strand_id
1 'polypeptide(L)'
;MAQVLRAAVAAACAGGLFSRLQAPVPTGRAFSTPQSSRRVASAAVWALGRLNHVAIAVPDLEKARAFYRDVLGAQVSEVSPLPEHGVSVVFVDLGNTKLELLHPLGKDSPIAGFLQKNKAGGMHHVCIEVSISLKAQRLTFLSHKLAFASWD
;
A
#
# COMPACT_ATOMS: atom_id res chain seq x y z
N MET A 1 -21.92 -62.91 7.76
CA MET A 1 -22.72 -64.11 7.39
C MET A 1 -24.11 -63.58 7.05
N ALA A 2 -24.72 -63.76 5.89
CA ALA A 2 -24.59 -64.75 4.84
C ALA A 2 -24.94 -64.14 3.47
N GLN A 3 -24.33 -64.70 2.43
CA GLN A 3 -24.76 -64.57 1.03
C GLN A 3 -26.05 -65.39 0.80
N VAL A 4 -26.36 -65.61 -0.49
CA VAL A 4 -27.36 -66.53 -1.08
C VAL A 4 -28.69 -65.78 -1.34
N LEU A 5 -29.21 -65.62 -2.57
CA LEU A 5 -29.44 -66.62 -3.63
C LEU A 5 -29.27 -66.10 -5.06
N ARG A 6 -28.93 -67.06 -5.92
CA ARG A 6 -28.85 -67.04 -7.39
C ARG A 6 -30.23 -67.14 -8.07
N ALA A 7 -30.18 -66.85 -9.38
CA ALA A 7 -30.91 -67.45 -10.51
C ALA A 7 -32.28 -66.86 -10.86
N ALA A 8 -32.77 -66.86 -12.10
CA ALA A 8 -32.22 -66.96 -13.47
C ALA A 8 -33.44 -66.87 -14.42
N VAL A 9 -33.17 -66.74 -15.73
CA VAL A 9 -34.03 -67.10 -16.87
C VAL A 9 -34.96 -66.02 -17.47
N ALA A 10 -34.38 -65.35 -18.47
CA ALA A 10 -34.78 -65.23 -19.89
C ALA A 10 -36.25 -65.38 -20.37
N ALA A 11 -36.57 -64.52 -21.36
CA ALA A 11 -37.37 -64.72 -22.59
C ALA A 11 -38.42 -63.60 -22.76
N ALA A 12 -38.77 -63.06 -23.93
CA ALA A 12 -38.23 -63.02 -25.28
C ALA A 12 -39.12 -62.04 -26.08
N CYS A 13 -38.60 -61.54 -27.21
CA CYS A 13 -39.34 -61.09 -28.41
C CYS A 13 -40.28 -59.85 -28.34
N ALA A 14 -39.92 -58.79 -29.06
CA ALA A 14 -40.46 -58.51 -30.41
C ALA A 14 -40.59 -57.01 -30.72
N GLY A 15 -40.03 -56.61 -31.87
CA GLY A 15 -40.70 -55.73 -32.83
C GLY A 15 -40.82 -54.24 -32.50
N GLY A 16 -40.07 -53.41 -33.22
CA GLY A 16 -40.35 -51.98 -33.30
C GLY A 16 -39.25 -51.17 -33.98
N LEU A 17 -39.19 -51.23 -35.31
CA LEU A 17 -38.45 -50.25 -36.09
C LEU A 17 -39.10 -48.87 -35.92
N PHE A 18 -38.45 -47.96 -35.20
CA PHE A 18 -38.65 -46.53 -35.38
C PHE A 18 -37.29 -45.83 -35.36
N SER A 19 -36.77 -45.59 -36.56
CA SER A 19 -35.69 -44.63 -36.81
C SER A 19 -36.09 -43.26 -36.29
N ARG A 20 -35.58 -42.88 -35.13
CA ARG A 20 -35.60 -41.49 -34.67
C ARG A 20 -34.23 -40.91 -34.98
N LEU A 21 -34.15 -40.14 -36.06
CA LEU A 21 -32.98 -39.36 -36.46
C LEU A 21 -32.48 -38.55 -35.26
N GLN A 22 -31.32 -38.92 -34.72
CA GLN A 22 -30.59 -38.11 -33.76
C GLN A 22 -29.89 -36.99 -34.53
N ALA A 23 -30.40 -35.76 -34.43
CA ALA A 23 -29.64 -34.59 -34.82
C ALA A 23 -28.58 -34.34 -33.73
N PRO A 24 -27.28 -34.17 -34.07
CA PRO A 24 -26.28 -33.77 -33.10
C PRO A 24 -26.56 -32.32 -32.67
N VAL A 25 -26.75 -32.11 -31.37
CA VAL A 25 -26.73 -30.78 -30.75
C VAL A 25 -25.34 -30.19 -30.98
N PRO A 26 -25.20 -29.03 -31.65
CA PRO A 26 -23.88 -28.43 -31.81
C PRO A 26 -23.35 -28.00 -30.45
N THR A 27 -22.28 -28.68 -30.05
CA THR A 27 -21.41 -28.36 -28.93
C THR A 27 -20.91 -26.92 -29.07
N GLY A 28 -20.98 -26.15 -27.98
CA GLY A 28 -20.75 -24.72 -27.95
C GLY A 28 -19.44 -24.26 -28.61
N ARG A 29 -19.52 -23.12 -29.31
CA ARG A 29 -18.35 -22.30 -29.63
C ARG A 29 -18.30 -21.15 -28.63
N ALA A 30 -17.26 -21.16 -27.82
CA ALA A 30 -16.98 -20.19 -26.79
C ALA A 30 -17.05 -18.75 -27.33
N PHE A 31 -17.70 -17.86 -26.57
CA PHE A 31 -17.58 -16.42 -26.79
C PHE A 31 -16.09 -16.06 -26.71
N SER A 32 -15.56 -15.54 -27.82
CA SER A 32 -14.21 -15.00 -27.86
C SER A 32 -14.18 -13.77 -26.95
N THR A 33 -13.54 -13.86 -25.80
CA THR A 33 -13.24 -12.69 -24.96
C THR A 33 -12.41 -11.73 -25.80
N PRO A 34 -12.82 -10.45 -25.99
CA PRO A 34 -11.92 -9.47 -26.57
C PRO A 34 -10.75 -9.36 -25.61
N GLN A 35 -9.54 -9.59 -26.12
CA GLN A 35 -8.32 -9.49 -25.35
C GLN A 35 -8.24 -8.05 -24.84
N SER A 36 -8.64 -7.91 -23.57
CA SER A 36 -8.55 -6.70 -22.75
C SER A 36 -7.27 -5.98 -23.07
N SER A 37 -7.40 -4.69 -23.38
CA SER A 37 -6.34 -3.70 -23.53
C SER A 37 -4.98 -4.21 -23.05
N ARG A 38 -4.09 -4.47 -24.01
CA ARG A 38 -2.67 -4.59 -23.69
C ARG A 38 -2.26 -3.22 -23.16
N ARG A 39 -2.36 -3.00 -21.84
CA ARG A 39 -1.65 -1.91 -21.17
C ARG A 39 -0.20 -2.16 -21.52
N VAL A 40 0.32 -1.37 -22.44
CA VAL A 40 1.74 -1.05 -22.42
C VAL A 40 1.88 -0.34 -21.08
N ALA A 41 2.25 -1.10 -20.05
CA ALA A 41 2.77 -0.51 -18.84
C ALA A 41 3.95 0.32 -19.33
N SER A 42 3.76 1.64 -19.39
CA SER A 42 4.87 2.57 -19.34
C SER A 42 5.73 2.04 -18.21
N ALA A 43 6.95 1.60 -18.53
CA ALA A 43 7.86 1.06 -17.54
C ALA A 43 8.14 2.21 -16.58
N ALA A 44 7.36 2.26 -15.50
CA ALA A 44 7.54 3.24 -14.46
C ALA A 44 8.98 3.07 -13.97
N VAL A 45 9.82 4.05 -14.33
CA VAL A 45 11.26 4.04 -14.03
C VAL A 45 11.49 3.93 -12.52
N TRP A 46 10.50 4.41 -11.77
CA TRP A 46 10.37 4.36 -10.33
C TRP A 46 9.01 3.76 -9.94
N ALA A 47 9.03 2.80 -9.02
CA ALA A 47 7.84 2.28 -8.38
C ALA A 47 7.61 3.02 -7.07
N LEU A 48 6.40 3.54 -6.86
CA LEU A 48 6.03 4.20 -5.61
C LEU A 48 5.87 3.14 -4.52
N GLY A 49 6.53 3.36 -3.39
CA GLY A 49 6.50 2.51 -2.20
C GLY A 49 5.49 2.99 -1.16
N ARG A 50 5.75 2.66 0.11
CA ARG A 50 4.87 2.99 1.23
C ARG A 50 5.09 4.42 1.71
N LEU A 51 4.09 4.96 2.41
CA LEU A 51 4.25 6.16 3.21
C LEU A 51 5.18 5.83 4.39
N ASN A 52 6.35 6.47 4.42
CA ASN A 52 7.34 6.24 5.47
C ASN A 52 6.93 7.02 6.73
N HIS A 53 6.86 8.35 6.60
CA HIS A 53 6.43 9.23 7.67
C HIS A 53 5.83 10.55 7.18
N VAL A 54 5.14 11.23 8.09
CA VAL A 54 4.63 12.59 7.90
C VAL A 54 5.23 13.50 8.96
N ALA A 55 5.95 14.53 8.52
CA ALA A 55 6.53 15.52 9.42
C ALA A 55 5.55 16.66 9.65
N ILE A 56 5.30 16.98 10.91
CA ILE A 56 4.38 18.02 11.37
C ILE A 56 5.16 18.97 12.26
N ALA A 57 5.27 20.23 11.84
CA ALA A 57 5.85 21.27 12.68
C ALA A 57 4.83 21.70 13.74
N VAL A 58 5.22 21.65 15.01
CA VAL A 58 4.36 21.99 16.15
C VAL A 58 4.96 23.14 16.97
N PRO A 59 4.11 24.08 17.44
CA PRO A 59 4.57 25.20 18.24
C PRO A 59 5.00 24.78 19.66
N ASP A 60 4.50 23.66 20.16
CA ASP A 60 4.84 23.10 21.47
C ASP A 60 4.91 21.58 21.34
N LEU A 61 6.11 21.03 21.57
CA LEU A 61 6.40 19.61 21.38
C LEU A 61 5.80 18.76 22.50
N GLU A 62 5.85 19.22 23.75
CA GLU A 62 5.33 18.47 24.89
C GLU A 62 3.80 18.44 24.88
N LYS A 63 3.16 19.56 24.52
CA LYS A 63 1.70 19.60 24.35
C LYS A 63 1.24 18.67 23.24
N ALA A 64 1.95 18.66 22.11
CA ALA A 64 1.63 17.77 21.00
C ALA A 64 1.84 16.29 21.39
N ARG A 65 2.97 15.97 22.02
CA ARG A 65 3.27 14.63 22.55
C ARG A 65 2.20 14.15 23.53
N ALA A 66 1.82 14.97 24.50
CA ALA A 66 0.77 14.66 25.47
C ALA A 66 -0.58 14.44 24.79
N PHE A 67 -0.93 15.23 23.76
CA PHE A 67 -2.15 15.02 23.01
C PHE A 67 -2.18 13.63 22.32
N TYR A 68 -1.11 13.26 21.60
CA TYR A 68 -1.06 11.96 20.94
C TYR A 68 -1.01 10.79 21.93
N ARG A 69 -0.30 10.94 23.05
CA ARG A 69 -0.19 9.90 24.09
C ARG A 69 -1.49 9.76 24.91
N ASP A 70 -1.98 10.86 25.46
CA ASP A 70 -3.01 10.84 26.52
C ASP A 70 -4.42 10.91 25.96
N VAL A 71 -4.64 11.65 24.87
CA VAL A 71 -5.97 11.81 24.26
C VAL A 71 -6.22 10.73 23.21
N LEU A 72 -5.21 10.45 22.37
CA LEU A 72 -5.34 9.49 21.28
C LEU A 72 -4.81 8.09 21.63
N GLY A 73 -4.11 7.93 22.76
CA GLY A 73 -3.60 6.63 23.20
C GLY A 73 -2.48 6.06 22.33
N ALA A 74 -1.79 6.89 21.55
CA ALA A 74 -0.72 6.45 20.66
C ALA A 74 0.59 6.19 21.43
N GLN A 75 1.42 5.31 20.89
CA GLN A 75 2.78 5.11 21.36
C GLN A 75 3.64 6.29 20.90
N VAL A 76 4.23 7.03 21.84
CA VAL A 76 5.01 8.23 21.54
C VAL A 76 6.40 8.12 22.16
N SER A 77 7.44 8.46 21.39
CA SER A 77 8.82 8.47 21.87
C SER A 77 9.08 9.62 22.83
N GLU A 78 10.26 9.61 23.44
CA GLU A 78 10.80 10.79 24.12
C GLU A 78 11.22 11.86 23.10
N VAL A 79 11.41 13.09 23.61
CA VAL A 79 11.93 14.20 22.83
C VAL A 79 13.40 13.96 22.54
N SER A 80 13.76 13.88 21.26
CA SER A 80 15.13 13.75 20.82
C SER A 80 15.61 15.06 20.17
N PRO A 81 16.60 15.75 20.75
CA PRO A 81 17.19 16.92 20.12
C PRO A 81 18.12 16.50 18.97
N LEU A 82 17.91 17.05 17.78
CA LEU A 82 18.75 16.90 16.59
C LEU A 82 19.41 18.25 16.26
N PRO A 83 20.52 18.61 16.96
CA PRO A 83 21.15 19.91 16.82
C PRO A 83 21.70 20.16 15.41
N GLU A 84 22.15 19.12 14.70
CA GLU A 84 22.67 19.22 13.33
C GLU A 84 21.61 19.74 12.34
N HIS A 85 20.34 19.41 12.59
CA HIS A 85 19.21 19.86 11.79
C HIS A 85 18.47 21.05 12.43
N GLY A 86 18.90 21.48 13.61
CA GLY A 86 18.28 22.57 14.36
C GLY A 86 16.83 22.28 14.75
N VAL A 87 16.47 21.03 15.01
CA VAL A 87 15.10 20.63 15.40
C VAL A 87 15.12 19.64 16.56
N SER A 88 14.06 19.65 17.36
CA SER A 88 13.73 18.58 18.31
C SER A 88 12.58 17.76 17.73
N VAL A 89 12.70 16.45 17.77
CA VAL A 89 11.73 15.53 17.17
C VAL A 89 11.09 14.64 18.24
N VAL A 90 9.82 14.32 18.04
CA VAL A 90 9.10 13.26 18.73
C VAL A 90 8.44 12.38 17.68
N PHE A 91 8.59 11.07 17.83
CA PHE A 91 7.98 10.09 16.95
C PHE A 91 6.71 9.54 17.57
N VAL A 92 5.62 9.55 16.80
CA VAL A 92 4.37 8.87 17.13
C VAL A 92 4.25 7.64 16.24
N ASP A 93 4.14 6.46 16.84
CA ASP A 93 3.97 5.22 16.10
C ASP A 93 2.50 4.92 15.86
N LEU A 94 2.12 4.78 14.58
CA LEU A 94 0.77 4.39 14.17
C LEU A 94 0.72 2.93 13.68
N GLY A 95 1.85 2.21 13.73
CA GLY A 95 1.99 0.82 13.29
C GLY A 95 2.09 0.65 11.77
N ASN A 96 1.35 1.44 10.99
CA ASN A 96 1.45 1.44 9.52
C ASN A 96 2.46 2.47 8.97
N THR A 97 2.63 3.59 9.68
CA THR A 97 3.52 4.72 9.38
C THR A 97 3.89 5.44 10.67
N LYS A 98 4.77 6.45 10.59
CA LYS A 98 5.21 7.25 11.73
C LYS A 98 4.85 8.72 11.52
N LEU A 99 4.46 9.41 12.59
CA LEU A 99 4.39 10.87 12.57
C LEU A 99 5.62 11.43 13.26
N GLU A 100 6.22 12.42 12.62
CA GLU A 100 7.38 13.13 13.16
C GLU A 100 6.94 14.53 13.57
N LEU A 101 6.84 14.75 14.87
CA LEU A 101 6.52 16.05 15.42
C LEU A 101 7.82 16.84 15.57
N LEU A 102 7.93 17.96 14.87
CA LEU A 102 9.12 18.79 14.83
C LEU A 102 8.89 20.11 15.56
N HIS A 103 9.83 20.47 16.42
CA HIS A 103 9.89 21.77 17.08
C HIS A 103 11.26 22.42 16.86
N PRO A 104 11.34 23.74 16.60
CA PRO A 104 12.61 24.41 16.37
C PRO A 104 13.53 24.29 17.57
N LEU A 105 14.78 23.91 17.32
CA LEU A 105 15.83 23.89 18.33
C LEU A 105 16.82 25.02 18.02
N GLY A 106 16.81 26.06 18.86
CA GLY A 106 17.67 27.24 18.70
C GLY A 106 17.10 28.30 17.75
N LYS A 107 17.87 29.39 17.62
CA LYS A 107 17.48 30.61 16.89
C LYS A 107 17.57 30.48 15.37
N ASP A 108 18.43 29.60 14.87
CA ASP A 108 18.71 29.41 13.44
C ASP A 108 17.98 28.20 12.84
N SER A 109 16.92 27.73 13.50
CA SER A 109 16.18 26.56 13.07
C SER A 109 15.46 26.80 11.72
N PRO A 110 15.58 25.87 10.75
CA PRO A 110 14.96 26.02 9.43
C PRO A 110 13.42 26.06 9.48
N ILE A 111 12.81 25.49 10.52
CA ILE A 111 11.34 25.45 10.69
C ILE A 111 10.79 26.65 11.46
N ALA A 112 11.65 27.49 12.06
CA ALA A 112 11.22 28.66 12.81
C ALA A 112 10.41 29.63 11.93
N GLY A 113 10.87 29.87 10.69
CA GLY A 113 10.14 30.71 9.74
C GLY A 113 8.79 30.13 9.30
N PHE A 114 8.63 28.81 9.31
CA PHE A 114 7.35 28.15 9.03
C PHE A 114 6.35 28.38 10.17
N LEU A 115 6.78 28.18 11.42
CA LEU A 115 5.92 28.41 12.60
C LEU A 115 5.57 29.88 12.82
N GLN A 116 6.43 30.82 12.42
CA GLN A 116 6.09 32.25 12.43
C GLN A 116 4.90 32.57 11.50
N LYS A 117 4.86 31.94 10.33
CA LYS A 117 3.74 32.08 9.38
C LYS A 117 2.52 31.29 9.83
N ASN A 118 2.73 30.10 10.38
CA ASN A 118 1.71 29.16 10.80
C ASN A 118 1.77 28.95 12.32
N LYS A 119 1.17 29.89 13.08
CA LYS A 119 1.23 29.90 14.56
C LYS A 119 0.66 28.65 15.22
N ALA A 120 -0.29 27.98 14.56
CA ALA A 120 -0.91 26.75 15.07
C ALA A 120 -0.09 25.48 14.76
N GLY A 121 1.02 25.60 14.01
CA GLY A 121 1.71 24.45 13.43
C GLY A 121 1.09 24.01 12.10
N GLY A 122 1.60 22.90 11.56
CA GLY A 122 1.10 22.33 10.31
C GLY A 122 2.02 21.25 9.72
N MET A 123 1.52 20.58 8.67
CA MET A 123 2.30 19.59 7.94
C MET A 123 3.50 20.26 7.24
N HIS A 124 4.70 19.76 7.49
CA HIS A 124 5.94 20.27 6.93
C HIS A 124 6.30 19.52 5.64
N HIS A 125 6.27 18.18 5.66
CA HIS A 125 6.47 17.35 4.48
C HIS A 125 5.92 15.92 4.70
N VAL A 126 5.85 15.19 3.59
CA VAL A 126 5.42 13.78 3.53
C VAL A 126 6.51 12.99 2.83
N CYS A 127 7.01 11.94 3.47
CA CYS A 127 8.07 11.09 2.92
C CYS A 127 7.49 9.78 2.41
N ILE A 128 7.66 9.53 1.12
CA ILE A 128 7.18 8.32 0.45
C ILE A 128 8.38 7.56 -0.09
N GLU A 129 8.41 6.27 0.20
CA GLU A 129 9.44 5.38 -0.32
C GLU A 129 9.32 5.24 -1.83
N VAL A 130 10.45 5.11 -2.50
CA VAL A 130 10.48 4.91 -3.94
C VAL A 130 11.45 3.78 -4.24
N SER A 131 10.98 2.74 -4.93
CA SER A 131 11.83 1.68 -5.43
C SER A 131 12.31 2.03 -6.83
N ILE A 132 13.63 2.08 -7.03
CA ILE A 132 14.23 2.30 -8.34
C ILE A 132 14.57 0.97 -9.00
N SER A 133 14.26 0.82 -10.29
CA SER A 133 14.82 -0.29 -11.07
C SER A 133 16.29 0.02 -11.38
N LEU A 134 17.18 -0.98 -11.33
CA LEU A 134 18.64 -0.85 -11.45
C LEU A 134 19.12 -0.04 -12.68
N LYS A 135 18.29 0.11 -13.73
CA LYS A 135 18.60 0.95 -14.92
C LYS A 135 18.53 2.46 -14.65
N ALA A 136 17.92 2.90 -13.55
CA ALA A 136 17.67 4.31 -13.25
C ALA A 136 18.68 4.94 -12.27
N GLN A 137 19.64 4.18 -11.73
CA GLN A 137 20.58 4.66 -10.71
C GLN A 137 21.48 5.82 -11.18
N ARG A 138 21.61 6.01 -12.50
CA ARG A 138 22.44 7.03 -13.13
C ARG A 138 21.59 8.13 -13.78
N LEU A 139 20.57 8.63 -13.10
CA LEU A 139 19.97 9.91 -13.44
C LEU A 139 20.10 10.82 -12.22
N THR A 140 21.08 11.71 -12.30
CA THR A 140 21.28 12.80 -11.34
C THR A 140 19.95 13.47 -11.06
N PHE A 141 19.58 13.49 -9.78
CA PHE A 141 18.42 14.14 -9.21
C PHE A 141 18.19 15.52 -9.84
N LEU A 142 17.28 15.60 -10.82
CA LEU A 142 16.73 16.88 -11.23
C LEU A 142 15.82 17.31 -10.08
N SER A 143 16.30 18.31 -9.34
CA SER A 143 15.71 18.96 -8.19
C SER A 143 14.35 19.59 -8.48
N HIS A 144 13.33 18.77 -8.73
CA HIS A 144 11.93 19.16 -8.54
C HIS A 144 11.55 18.95 -7.08
N LYS A 145 12.20 19.72 -6.19
CA LYS A 145 11.80 19.97 -4.80
C LYS A 145 11.24 18.75 -4.01
N LEU A 146 11.71 17.56 -4.31
CA LEU A 146 11.54 16.35 -3.51
C LEU A 146 12.89 16.16 -2.84
N ALA A 147 13.02 16.70 -1.64
CA ALA A 147 14.17 16.43 -0.80
C ALA A 147 14.04 14.98 -0.33
N PHE A 148 14.80 14.08 -0.94
CA PHE A 148 14.99 12.73 -0.42
C PHE A 148 16.12 12.83 0.60
N ALA A 149 15.77 12.88 1.88
CA ALA A 149 16.73 12.62 2.94
C ALA A 149 16.73 11.11 3.20
N SER A 150 17.84 10.44 2.88
CA SER A 150 18.11 9.11 3.38
C SER A 150 18.42 9.23 4.86
N TRP A 151 17.49 8.80 5.70
CA TRP A 151 17.74 8.54 7.11
C TRP A 151 17.84 7.02 7.27
N ASP A 152 19.06 6.50 7.10
CA ASP A 152 19.47 5.18 7.59
C ASP A 152 20.45 5.39 8.75
#